data_AF-A0A242CGG3-F1
#
_entry.id   AF-A0A242CGG3-F1
#
_cell.length_a   1.000
_cell.length_b   1.000
_cell.length_c   1.000
_cell.angle_alpha   90.00
_cell.angle_beta   90.00
_cell.angle_gamma   90.00
#
_symmetry.space_group_name_H-M   'P 1'
#
loop_
_entity.id
_entity.type
_entity.pdbx_description
1 polymer ?
#
loop_
_entity_poly.entity_id
_entity_poly.type
_entity_poly.pdbx_seq_one_letter_code
_entity_poly.pdbx_strand_id
1 'polypeptide(L)'
;MAEERQCYGGQWKVPITPYNRRLYWPPSWIKCDCGELAKQARERKGDRLYANGRYLCNSCHREYEMVYGRNQFILVNENED
;
A
#
# COMPACT_ATOMS: atom_id res chain seq x y z
N MET A 1 15.61 -5.01 12.01
CA MET A 1 14.65 -5.97 11.43
C MET A 1 13.73 -5.18 10.51
N ALA A 2 13.47 -5.63 9.29
CA ALA A 2 12.46 -4.95 8.46
C ALA A 2 11.09 -5.31 9.07
N GLU A 3 10.53 -4.44 9.91
CA GLU A 3 9.16 -4.59 10.38
C GLU A 3 8.24 -4.70 9.16
N GLU A 4 7.59 -5.85 9.02
CA GLU A 4 6.58 -6.06 7.99
C GLU A 4 5.46 -5.05 8.21
N ARG A 5 5.38 -4.03 7.34
CA ARG A 5 4.41 -2.95 7.48
C ARG A 5 3.00 -3.50 7.53
N GLN A 6 2.20 -2.98 8.45
CA GLN A 6 0.84 -3.43 8.61
C GLN A 6 -0.01 -3.06 7.38
N CYS A 7 -0.62 -4.06 6.78
CA CYS A 7 -1.40 -3.95 5.55
C CYS A 7 -2.90 -4.04 5.84
N TYR A 8 -3.72 -3.33 5.07
CA TYR A 8 -5.18 -3.32 5.23
C TYR A 8 -5.91 -3.46 3.89
N GLY A 9 -6.98 -4.25 3.91
CA GLY A 9 -7.80 -4.59 2.76
C GLY A 9 -9.19 -3.96 2.77
N GLY A 10 -9.71 -3.73 1.57
CA GLY A 10 -11.09 -3.28 1.35
C GLY A 10 -11.36 -1.83 1.77
N GLN A 11 -12.63 -1.43 1.63
CA GLN A 11 -13.09 -0.08 1.99
C GLN A 11 -13.03 0.16 3.51
N TRP A 12 -13.23 -0.90 4.30
CA TRP A 12 -13.28 -0.85 5.76
C TRP A 12 -11.91 -0.95 6.45
N LYS A 13 -10.81 -0.90 5.70
CA LYS A 13 -9.43 -0.97 6.23
C LYS A 13 -9.26 -2.19 7.15
N VAL A 14 -9.69 -3.37 6.68
CA VAL A 14 -9.59 -4.61 7.46
C VAL A 14 -8.12 -5.02 7.56
N PRO A 15 -7.55 -5.25 8.76
CA PRO A 15 -6.15 -5.67 8.89
C PRO A 15 -5.94 -7.01 8.19
N ILE A 16 -4.88 -7.06 7.35
CA ILE A 16 -4.51 -8.26 6.64
C ILE A 16 -3.67 -9.13 7.58
N THR A 17 -4.17 -10.33 7.83
CA THR A 17 -3.54 -11.40 8.58
C THR A 17 -3.22 -12.56 7.62
N PRO A 18 -2.40 -13.54 8.04
CA PRO A 18 -2.13 -14.72 7.21
C PRO A 18 -3.39 -15.45 6.74
N TYR A 19 -4.46 -15.45 7.55
CA TYR A 19 -5.73 -16.14 7.26
C TYR A 19 -6.55 -15.47 6.15
N ASN A 20 -6.63 -14.13 6.15
CA ASN A 20 -7.46 -13.39 5.19
C ASN A 20 -6.63 -12.80 4.02
N ARG A 21 -5.31 -13.04 4.00
CA ARG A 21 -4.38 -12.55 2.97
C ARG A 21 -4.85 -12.88 1.57
N ARG A 22 -5.31 -14.10 1.31
CA ARG A 22 -5.75 -14.52 -0.02
C ARG A 22 -6.93 -13.71 -0.57
N LEU A 23 -7.77 -13.16 0.31
CA LEU A 23 -8.95 -12.37 -0.06
C LEU A 23 -8.64 -10.88 -0.26
N TYR A 24 -7.73 -10.36 0.56
CA TYR A 24 -7.46 -8.91 0.64
C TYR A 24 -6.15 -8.50 -0.03
N TRP A 25 -5.46 -9.43 -0.69
CA TRP A 25 -4.24 -9.13 -1.43
C TRP A 25 -4.54 -8.89 -2.92
N PRO A 26 -3.98 -7.84 -3.54
CA PRO A 26 -3.08 -6.83 -2.96
C PRO A 26 -3.81 -5.87 -1.99
N PRO A 27 -3.11 -5.35 -0.95
CA PRO A 27 -3.73 -4.45 0.02
C PRO A 27 -4.27 -3.18 -0.63
N SER A 28 -5.32 -2.62 -0.05
CA SER A 28 -5.83 -1.30 -0.46
C SER A 28 -5.13 -0.17 0.28
N TRP A 29 -4.60 -0.45 1.48
CA TRP A 29 -3.89 0.51 2.31
C TRP A 29 -2.71 -0.15 3.01
N ILE A 30 -1.68 0.63 3.30
CA ILE A 30 -0.53 0.20 4.11
C ILE A 30 -0.23 1.25 5.17
N LYS A 31 0.34 0.82 6.30
CA LYS A 31 0.82 1.73 7.34
C LYS A 31 2.04 2.49 6.83
N CYS A 32 1.91 3.81 6.82
CA CYS A 32 3.01 4.72 6.54
C CYS A 32 3.84 4.91 7.81
N ASP A 33 5.09 5.32 7.61
CA ASP A 33 6.04 5.60 8.68
C ASP A 33 5.64 6.84 9.52
N CYS A 34 4.90 7.79 8.92
CA CYS A 34 4.31 8.92 9.65
C CYS A 34 3.11 8.55 10.55
N GLY A 35 2.75 7.26 10.63
CA GLY A 35 1.64 6.76 11.44
C GLY A 35 0.30 6.66 10.70
N GLU A 36 0.13 7.42 9.61
CA GLU A 36 -1.08 7.42 8.78
C GLU A 36 -1.12 6.24 7.79
N LEU A 37 -2.22 6.13 7.02
CA LEU A 37 -2.39 5.07 6.01
C LEU A 37 -2.13 5.59 4.61
N ALA A 38 -1.16 4.98 3.92
CA ALA A 38 -0.95 5.19 2.50
C ALA A 38 -1.96 4.38 1.67
N LYS A 39 -2.60 5.04 0.71
CA LYS A 39 -3.62 4.43 -0.16
C LYS A 39 -3.00 3.88 -1.42
N GLN A 40 -3.47 2.71 -1.88
CA GLN A 40 -3.07 2.18 -3.18
C GLN A 40 -3.44 3.15 -4.31
N ALA A 41 -2.44 3.55 -5.08
CA ALA A 41 -2.61 4.31 -6.29
C ALA A 41 -3.24 3.42 -7.37
N ARG A 42 -4.15 4.02 -8.13
CA ARG A 42 -4.81 3.37 -9.25
C ARG A 42 -4.47 4.12 -10.51
N GLU A 43 -3.87 3.42 -11.46
CA GLU A 43 -3.59 3.97 -12.77
C GLU A 43 -4.79 3.73 -13.68
N ARG A 44 -5.20 4.78 -14.40
CA ARG A 44 -6.25 4.69 -15.40
C ARG A 44 -5.62 4.22 -16.71
N LYS A 45 -5.93 2.99 -17.14
CA LYS A 45 -5.63 2.50 -18.50
C LYS A 45 -6.92 2.38 -19.28
N GLY A 46 -7.14 3.34 -20.18
CA GLY A 46 -8.38 3.50 -20.93
C GLY A 46 -9.53 3.93 -20.02
N ASP A 47 -10.59 3.12 -19.97
CA ASP A 47 -11.77 3.37 -19.12
C ASP A 47 -11.67 2.72 -17.72
N ARG A 48 -10.68 1.84 -17.52
CA ARG A 48 -10.55 1.06 -16.27
C ARG A 48 -9.41 1.56 -15.38
N LEU A 49 -9.67 1.53 -14.07
CA LEU A 49 -8.70 1.81 -13.03
C LEU A 49 -8.07 0.50 -12.54
N TYR A 50 -6.75 0.38 -12.68
CA TYR A 50 -6.00 -0.79 -12.23
C TYR A 50 -5.07 -0.41 -11.07
N ALA A 51 -4.93 -1.32 -10.11
CA ALA A 51 -3.91 -1.20 -9.08
C ALA A 51 -2.53 -1.27 -9.74
N ASN A 52 -1.70 -0.24 -9.55
CA ASN A 52 -0.34 -0.21 -10.11
C ASN A 52 0.73 -0.70 -9.12
N GLY A 53 0.34 -1.17 -7.94
CA GLY A 53 1.25 -1.62 -6.89
C GLY A 53 1.94 -0.49 -6.11
N ARG A 54 1.62 0.78 -6.40
CA ARG A 54 2.12 1.94 -5.66
C ARG A 54 1.14 2.38 -4.59
N TYR A 55 1.63 2.98 -3.52
CA TYR A 55 0.87 3.45 -2.38
C TYR A 55 1.35 4.84 -2.01
N LEU A 56 0.42 5.79 -1.98
CA LEU A 56 0.70 7.18 -1.69
C LEU A 56 0.14 7.55 -0.32
N CYS A 57 0.99 8.10 0.55
CA CYS A 57 0.56 8.71 1.78
C CYS A 57 0.15 10.16 1.53
N ASN A 58 -1.09 10.54 1.85
CA ASN A 58 -1.54 11.92 1.66
C ASN A 58 -1.00 12.88 2.74
N SER A 59 -0.52 12.37 3.87
CA SER A 59 -0.07 13.20 4.99
C SER A 59 1.40 13.60 4.90
N CYS A 60 2.25 12.72 4.39
CA CYS A 60 3.69 12.98 4.24
C CYS A 60 4.16 12.87 2.79
N HIS A 61 3.22 12.74 1.84
CA HIS A 61 3.48 12.61 0.40
C HIS A 61 4.51 11.53 0.00
N ARG A 62 4.79 10.57 0.89
CA ARG A 62 5.68 9.44 0.62
C ARG A 62 5.01 8.45 -0.30
N GLU A 63 5.77 7.96 -1.28
CA GLU A 63 5.32 6.91 -2.21
C GLU A 63 6.06 5.61 -1.93
N TYR A 64 5.30 4.52 -1.87
CA TYR A 64 5.79 3.18 -1.68
C TYR A 64 5.40 2.28 -2.84
N GLU A 65 6.32 1.45 -3.33
CA GLU A 65 6.06 0.46 -4.35
C GLU A 65 6.15 -0.95 -3.77
N MET A 66 5.13 -1.75 -4.06
CA MET A 66 5.05 -3.13 -3.62
C MET A 66 5.88 -4.04 -4.53
N VAL A 67 6.78 -4.79 -3.92
CA VAL A 67 7.53 -5.86 -4.59
C VAL A 67 6.65 -7.11 -4.64
N TYR A 68 6.13 -7.40 -5.82
CA TYR A 68 5.35 -8.62 -6.06
C TYR A 68 6.16 -9.87 -5.67
N GLY A 69 5.51 -10.77 -4.94
CA GLY A 69 6.11 -12.04 -4.48
C GLY A 69 6.86 -11.98 -3.15
N ARG A 70 7.16 -10.79 -2.60
CA ARG A 70 7.90 -10.67 -1.33
C ARG A 70 7.19 -9.94 -0.19
N ASN A 71 5.96 -9.44 -0.40
CA ASN A 71 5.22 -8.63 0.58
C ASN A 71 6.03 -7.42 1.10
N GLN A 72 7.03 -6.97 0.33
CA GLN A 72 7.89 -5.85 0.69
C GLN A 72 7.39 -4.58 0.01
N PHE A 73 7.50 -3.46 0.72
CA PHE A 73 7.15 -2.13 0.20
C PHE A 73 8.40 -1.26 0.25
N ILE A 74 8.91 -0.90 -0.92
CA ILE A 74 10.09 -0.05 -1.06
C ILE A 74 9.63 1.39 -1.09
N LEU A 75 10.27 2.27 -0.33
CA LEU A 75 10.07 3.72 -0.44
C LEU A 75 10.67 4.17 -1.77
N VAL A 76 9.83 4.65 -2.68
CA VAL A 76 10.23 5.12 -4.02
C VAL A 76 10.41 6.62 -4.04
N ASN A 77 9.58 7.33 -3.26
CA ASN A 77 9.74 8.77 -3.12
C ASN A 77 9.64 9.18 -1.66
N GLU A 78 10.73 9.74 -1.16
CA GLU A 78 10.80 10.48 0.09
C GLU A 78 10.74 11.96 -0.30
N ASN A 79 9.53 12.50 -0.44
CA ASN A 79 9.39 13.95 -0.45
C ASN A 79 9.65 14.44 0.98
N GLU A 80 10.93 14.64 1.31
CA GLU A 80 11.36 15.56 2.36
C GLU A 80 11.18 16.98 1.78
N ASP A 81 10.17 17.70 2.29
CA ASP A 81 10.14 19.16 2.23
C ASP A 81 10.55 19.70 3.61
#